data_AF-A0A366C505-F1
#
_entry.id   AF-A0A366C505-F1
#
_cell.length_a   1.000
_cell.length_b   1.000
_cell.length_c   1.000
_cell.angle_alpha   90.00
_cell.angle_beta   90.00
_cell.angle_gamma   90.00
#
_symmetry.space_group_name_H-M   'P 1'
#
loop_
_entity.id
_entity.type
_entity.pdbx_description
1 polymer ?
#
loop_
_entity_poly.entity_id
_entity_poly.type
_entity_poly.pdbx_seq_one_letter_code
_entity_poly.pdbx_strand_id
1 'polypeptide(L)'
;MADVAKITVQEYRALLARSREGKGKAKYRNRRTRRDGIEFDSKLEADRYSELRLMERAGEITDLELQPCIPLIGPSGEPVRGENGRALTYRGDFGYVASDGRRVIEDVKSKPTKTAVYRLKKAILAAQGVTITEIQRQDVG
;
A
#
# COMPACT_ATOMS: atom_id res chain seq x y z
N MET A 1 11.77 32.49 5.65
CA MET A 1 12.09 31.28 4.85
C MET A 1 10.78 30.79 4.27
N ALA A 2 10.69 30.63 2.95
CA ALA A 2 9.43 30.42 2.25
C ALA A 2 8.72 29.14 2.70
N ASP A 3 7.45 29.30 3.07
CA ASP A 3 6.53 28.24 3.46
C ASP A 3 6.24 27.36 2.23
N VAL A 4 6.88 26.19 2.17
CA VAL A 4 6.65 25.21 1.10
C VAL A 4 5.26 24.63 1.36
N ALA A 5 4.26 25.15 0.63
CA ALA A 5 2.85 24.79 0.74
C ALA A 5 2.66 23.31 1.10
N LYS A 6 2.27 23.04 2.35
CA LYS A 6 1.91 21.70 2.83
C LYS A 6 0.55 21.33 2.24
N ILE A 7 0.56 20.77 1.03
CA ILE A 7 -0.66 20.23 0.43
C ILE A 7 -1.16 19.04 1.27
N THR A 8 -2.42 19.06 1.65
CA THR A 8 -3.09 17.95 2.36
C THR A 8 -3.36 16.78 1.41
N VAL A 9 -3.63 15.58 1.96
CA VAL A 9 -4.02 14.41 1.15
C VAL A 9 -5.24 14.73 0.28
N GLN A 10 -6.21 15.46 0.82
CA GLN A 10 -7.44 15.81 0.11
C GLN A 10 -7.20 16.78 -1.05
N GLU A 11 -6.33 17.77 -0.85
CA GLU A 11 -5.92 18.68 -1.92
C GLU A 11 -5.10 17.96 -3.00
N TYR A 12 -4.23 17.03 -2.61
CA TYR A 12 -3.47 16.20 -3.54
C TYR A 12 -4.39 15.31 -4.38
N ARG A 13 -5.40 14.69 -3.77
CA ARG A 13 -6.46 13.94 -4.48
C ARG A 13 -7.21 14.80 -5.49
N ALA A 14 -7.63 16.01 -5.08
CA ALA A 14 -8.30 16.96 -5.96
C ALA A 14 -7.40 17.41 -7.14
N LEU A 15 -6.08 17.49 -6.93
CA LEU A 15 -5.11 17.80 -7.99
C LEU A 15 -4.97 16.64 -8.98
N LEU A 16 -4.89 15.39 -8.50
CA LEU A 16 -4.83 14.20 -9.35
C LEU A 16 -6.10 14.03 -10.19
N ALA A 17 -7.27 14.24 -9.60
CA ALA A 17 -8.56 14.17 -10.29
C ALA A 17 -8.63 15.17 -11.46
N ARG A 18 -8.29 16.44 -11.21
CA ARG A 18 -8.25 17.50 -12.26
C ARG A 18 -7.31 17.16 -13.41
N SER A 19 -6.15 16.56 -13.12
CA SER A 19 -5.22 16.13 -14.18
C SER A 19 -5.75 14.98 -15.05
N ARG A 20 -6.71 14.19 -14.55
CA ARG A 20 -7.27 13.02 -15.25
C ARG A 20 -8.41 13.42 -16.19
N GLU A 21 -9.21 14.42 -15.84
CA GLU A 21 -10.33 14.91 -16.67
C GLU A 21 -9.87 15.44 -18.04
N GLY A 22 -8.65 15.97 -18.14
CA GLY A 22 -8.08 16.47 -19.40
C GLY A 22 -7.36 15.45 -20.29
N LYS A 23 -7.22 14.18 -19.88
CA LYS A 23 -6.49 13.15 -20.65
C LYS A 23 -7.39 11.97 -20.99
N GLY A 24 -7.77 11.84 -22.27
CA GLY A 24 -8.48 10.69 -22.81
C GLY A 24 -7.78 9.36 -22.50
N LYS A 25 -8.56 8.26 -22.45
CA LYS A 25 -8.13 6.90 -22.06
C LYS A 25 -6.91 6.42 -22.87
N ALA A 26 -5.70 6.74 -22.42
CA ALA A 26 -4.49 6.12 -22.91
C ALA A 26 -4.46 4.67 -22.41
N LYS A 27 -4.96 3.76 -23.26
CA LYS A 27 -4.86 2.31 -23.08
C LYS A 27 -3.37 1.94 -23.14
N TYR A 28 -2.90 1.18 -22.15
CA TYR A 28 -1.59 0.51 -22.15
C TYR A 28 -0.36 1.40 -22.38
N ARG A 29 0.01 2.20 -21.36
CA ARG A 29 1.41 2.58 -21.14
C ARG A 29 1.62 2.97 -19.69
N ASN A 30 1.71 1.98 -18.84
CA ASN A 30 2.18 2.16 -17.47
C ASN A 30 3.66 2.57 -17.53
N ARG A 31 3.93 3.87 -17.66
CA ARG A 31 5.29 4.39 -17.49
C ARG A 31 5.63 4.19 -16.01
N ARG A 32 6.66 3.38 -15.73
CA ARG A 32 7.27 3.31 -14.39
C ARG A 32 7.39 4.72 -13.87
N THR A 33 6.67 5.02 -12.80
CA THR A 33 6.58 6.36 -12.26
C THR A 33 7.58 6.43 -11.12
N ARG A 34 8.56 7.32 -11.21
CA ARG A 34 9.49 7.57 -10.11
C ARG A 34 8.91 8.61 -9.15
N ARG A 35 8.92 8.31 -7.85
CA ARG A 35 8.65 9.25 -6.75
C ARG A 35 9.75 9.09 -5.72
N ASP A 36 10.32 10.19 -5.25
CA ASP A 36 11.42 10.19 -4.26
C ASP A 36 12.59 9.24 -4.63
N GLY A 37 12.87 9.07 -5.93
CA GLY A 37 13.91 8.16 -6.43
C GLY A 37 13.50 6.69 -6.52
N ILE A 38 12.32 6.32 -6.04
CA ILE A 38 11.77 4.95 -6.04
C ILE A 38 11.00 4.68 -7.33
N GLU A 39 11.21 3.52 -7.95
CA GLU A 39 10.40 3.05 -9.08
C GLU A 39 9.18 2.25 -8.59
N PHE A 40 7.99 2.59 -9.11
CA PHE A 40 6.75 1.87 -8.82
C PHE A 40 6.30 1.05 -10.01
N ASP A 41 5.70 -0.11 -9.70
CA ASP A 41 5.16 -1.05 -10.68
C ASP A 41 3.88 -0.52 -11.30
N SER A 42 3.22 0.47 -10.70
CA SER A 42 2.10 1.18 -11.31
C SER A 42 2.02 2.67 -10.95
N LYS A 43 1.35 3.46 -11.79
CA LYS A 43 1.00 4.85 -11.45
C LYS A 43 0.11 4.92 -10.19
N LEU A 44 -0.76 3.93 -9.99
CA LEU A 44 -1.66 3.90 -8.84
C LEU A 44 -0.89 3.72 -7.53
N GLU A 45 0.09 2.82 -7.50
CA GLU A 45 1.01 2.69 -6.35
C GLU A 45 1.80 3.97 -6.11
N ALA A 46 2.36 4.59 -7.17
CA ALA A 46 3.10 5.84 -7.02
C ALA A 46 2.25 6.99 -6.47
N ASP A 47 1.00 7.09 -6.92
CA ASP A 47 0.04 8.08 -6.44
C ASP A 47 -0.32 7.78 -4.95
N ARG A 48 -0.56 6.51 -4.58
CA ARG A 48 -0.86 6.11 -3.19
C ARG A 48 0.32 6.33 -2.25
N TYR A 49 1.53 5.97 -2.67
CA TYR A 49 2.76 6.26 -1.93
C TYR A 49 2.86 7.75 -1.61
N SER A 50 2.54 8.62 -2.56
CA SER A 50 2.57 10.07 -2.34
C SER A 50 1.56 10.50 -1.27
N GLU A 51 0.35 9.93 -1.25
CA GLU A 51 -0.62 10.17 -0.17
C GLU A 51 -0.09 9.69 1.19
N LEU A 52 0.43 8.47 1.27
CA LEU A 52 0.98 7.89 2.51
C LEU A 52 2.16 8.73 3.04
N ARG A 53 3.03 9.24 2.16
CA ARG A 53 4.11 10.17 2.56
C ARG A 53 3.58 11.48 3.13
N LEU A 54 2.47 12.00 2.62
CA LEU A 54 1.83 13.18 3.19
C LEU A 54 1.23 12.86 4.57
N MET A 55 0.58 11.71 4.73
CA MET A 55 0.03 11.24 6.01
C MET A 55 1.13 11.06 7.06
N GLU A 56 2.27 10.48 6.68
CA GLU A 56 3.42 10.30 7.58
C GLU A 56 3.99 11.65 8.02
N ARG A 57 4.15 12.59 7.08
CA ARG A 57 4.59 13.97 7.41
C ARG A 57 3.61 14.72 8.30
N ALA A 58 2.31 14.40 8.22
CA ALA A 58 1.28 14.95 9.07
C ALA A 58 1.21 14.28 10.46
N GLY A 59 1.94 13.17 10.66
CA GLY A 59 1.91 12.39 11.91
C GLY A 59 0.68 11.47 12.04
N GLU A 60 -0.08 11.26 10.97
CA GLU A 60 -1.25 10.37 10.97
C GLU A 60 -0.86 8.89 10.91
N ILE A 61 0.31 8.60 10.33
CA ILE A 61 0.93 7.27 10.27
C ILE A 61 2.42 7.39 10.57
N THR A 62 3.05 6.27 10.90
CA THR A 62 4.50 6.15 11.14
C THR A 62 5.05 4.86 10.52
N ASP A 63 6.36 4.73 10.43
CA ASP A 63 7.07 3.54 9.92
C ASP A 63 6.59 3.09 8.54
N LEU A 64 6.47 4.03 7.59
CA LEU A 64 6.09 3.69 6.22
C LEU A 64 7.19 2.86 5.54
N GLU A 65 6.81 1.64 5.16
CA GLU A 65 7.64 0.67 4.46
C GLU A 65 7.07 0.36 3.09
N LEU A 66 7.97 0.17 2.12
CA LEU A 66 7.61 -0.33 0.80
C LEU A 66 7.82 -1.84 0.73
N GLN A 67 6.84 -2.49 0.13
CA GLN A 67 6.84 -3.90 -0.18
C GLN A 67 7.20 -4.82 1.01
N PRO A 68 6.60 -4.61 2.20
CA PRO A 68 6.96 -5.34 3.41
C PRO A 68 6.70 -6.84 3.26
N CYS A 69 7.64 -7.65 3.74
CA CYS A 69 7.55 -9.11 3.78
C CYS A 69 7.22 -9.55 5.21
N ILE A 70 6.03 -10.11 5.40
CA ILE A 70 5.50 -10.47 6.71
C ILE A 70 5.47 -11.98 6.82
N PRO A 71 6.13 -12.59 7.82
CA PRO A 71 6.02 -14.02 8.05
C PRO A 71 4.58 -14.39 8.42
N LEU A 72 4.11 -15.54 7.94
CA LEU A 72 2.86 -16.12 8.41
C LEU A 72 3.17 -16.93 9.65
N ILE A 73 2.69 -16.49 10.81
CA ILE A 73 2.87 -17.18 12.08
C ILE A 73 1.71 -18.14 12.33
N GLY A 74 2.04 -19.38 12.69
CA GLY A 74 1.07 -20.41 13.06
C GLY A 74 0.64 -20.31 14.53
N PRO A 75 -0.34 -21.12 14.97
CA PRO A 75 -0.85 -21.07 16.35
C PRO A 75 0.22 -21.34 17.43
N SER A 76 1.31 -22.03 17.09
CA SER A 76 2.44 -22.27 18.00
C SER A 76 3.32 -21.05 18.24
N GLY A 77 3.08 -19.93 17.55
CA GLY A 77 3.97 -18.76 17.55
C GLY A 77 5.15 -18.86 16.57
N GLU A 78 5.29 -20.00 15.87
CA GLU A 78 6.37 -20.23 14.91
C GLU A 78 5.93 -19.91 13.47
N PRO A 79 6.87 -19.52 12.57
CA PRO A 79 6.56 -19.35 11.17
C PRO A 79 6.02 -20.63 10.53
N VAL A 80 4.92 -20.51 9.79
CA VAL A 80 4.42 -21.57 8.92
C VAL A 80 5.47 -21.83 7.85
N ARG A 81 5.87 -23.08 7.68
CA ARG A 81 6.89 -23.49 6.69
C ARG A 81 6.28 -24.33 5.59
N GLY A 82 6.83 -24.17 4.38
CA GLY A 82 6.48 -25.01 3.24
C GLY A 82 7.26 -26.31 3.25
N GLU A 83 6.97 -27.20 2.31
CA GLU A 83 7.66 -28.49 2.16
C GLU A 83 9.18 -28.34 1.97
N ASN A 84 9.61 -27.22 1.38
CA ASN A 84 11.02 -26.86 1.21
C ASN A 84 11.67 -26.29 2.49
N GLY A 85 10.97 -26.31 3.63
CA GLY A 85 11.42 -25.80 4.91
C GLY A 85 11.45 -24.27 5.03
N ARG A 86 11.13 -23.51 3.97
CA ARG A 86 11.14 -22.04 4.00
C ARG A 86 9.88 -21.50 4.64
N ALA A 87 10.04 -20.44 5.43
CA ALA A 87 8.90 -19.73 6.02
C ALA A 87 8.04 -19.11 4.92
N LEU A 88 6.73 -19.28 5.04
CA LEU A 88 5.78 -18.61 4.16
C LEU A 88 5.67 -17.15 4.59
N THR A 89 5.68 -16.27 3.61
CA THR A 89 5.47 -14.84 3.81
C THR A 89 4.29 -14.34 2.99
N TYR A 90 3.76 -13.21 3.42
CA TYR A 90 2.92 -12.32 2.63
C TYR A 90 3.72 -11.07 2.29
N ARG A 91 3.63 -10.62 1.04
CA ARG A 91 4.26 -9.39 0.57
C ARG A 91 3.16 -8.40 0.23
N GLY A 92 3.08 -7.29 0.96
CA GLY A 92 2.19 -6.17 0.65
C GLY A 92 2.85 -5.18 -0.31
N ASP A 93 2.15 -4.11 -0.68
CA ASP A 93 2.74 -2.99 -1.44
C ASP A 93 3.27 -1.90 -0.49
N PHE A 94 2.52 -1.63 0.58
CA PHE A 94 2.91 -0.69 1.63
C PHE A 94 2.62 -1.27 3.02
N GLY A 95 3.41 -0.88 4.02
CA GLY A 95 3.13 -1.14 5.42
C GLY A 95 3.40 0.09 6.27
N TYR A 96 2.63 0.29 7.33
CA TYR A 96 2.83 1.40 8.26
C TYR A 96 2.13 1.12 9.60
N VAL A 97 2.47 1.89 10.62
CA VAL A 97 1.78 1.91 11.91
C VAL A 97 0.78 3.06 11.90
N ALA A 98 -0.49 2.75 12.10
CA ALA A 98 -1.54 3.76 12.22
C ALA A 98 -1.45 4.50 13.57
N SER A 99 -2.11 5.65 13.68
CA SER A 99 -2.13 6.45 14.92
C SER A 99 -2.67 5.71 16.16
N ASP A 100 -3.47 4.67 15.96
CA ASP A 100 -3.96 3.78 17.03
C ASP A 100 -3.01 2.61 17.36
N GLY A 101 -1.81 2.60 16.79
CA GLY A 101 -0.76 1.61 17.02
C GLY A 101 -0.90 0.31 16.20
N ARG A 102 -1.95 0.16 15.39
CA ARG A 102 -2.13 -1.07 14.58
C ARG A 102 -1.16 -1.09 13.39
N ARG A 103 -0.57 -2.26 13.13
CA ARG A 103 0.17 -2.50 11.88
C ARG A 103 -0.81 -2.71 10.73
N VAL A 104 -0.76 -1.82 9.75
CA VAL A 104 -1.58 -1.85 8.55
C VAL A 104 -0.70 -2.18 7.36
N ILE A 105 -1.23 -3.00 6.46
CA ILE A 105 -0.63 -3.36 5.19
C ILE A 105 -1.61 -2.99 4.11
N GLU A 106 -1.15 -2.22 3.12
CA GLU A 106 -1.96 -1.90 1.95
C GLU A 106 -1.48 -2.70 0.74
N ASP A 107 -2.46 -3.26 0.04
CA ASP A 107 -2.27 -4.00 -1.21
C ASP A 107 -3.06 -3.28 -2.31
N VAL A 108 -2.34 -2.64 -3.24
CA VAL A 108 -2.89 -1.82 -4.31
C VAL A 108 -3.36 -2.70 -5.45
N LYS A 109 -4.67 -2.72 -5.70
CA LYS A 109 -5.29 -3.57 -6.72
C LYS A 109 -5.99 -2.74 -7.77
N SER A 110 -5.67 -3.01 -9.04
CA SER A 110 -6.40 -2.46 -10.18
C SER A 110 -7.74 -3.18 -10.44
N LYS A 111 -7.84 -4.46 -10.05
CA LYS A 111 -9.07 -5.26 -10.02
C LYS A 111 -9.03 -6.21 -8.81
N PRO A 112 -10.16 -6.47 -8.13
CA PRO A 112 -10.20 -7.41 -7.02
C PRO A 112 -9.91 -8.84 -7.52
N THR A 113 -8.72 -9.36 -7.21
CA THR A 113 -8.39 -10.77 -7.43
C THR A 113 -8.33 -11.48 -6.08
N LYS A 114 -9.46 -12.06 -5.68
CA LYS A 114 -9.59 -12.76 -4.39
C LYS A 114 -9.41 -14.26 -4.58
N THR A 115 -8.16 -14.68 -4.75
CA THR A 115 -7.83 -16.13 -4.79
C THR A 115 -8.06 -16.77 -3.42
N ALA A 116 -8.29 -18.08 -3.38
CA ALA A 116 -8.40 -18.81 -2.12
C ALA A 116 -7.13 -18.65 -1.26
N VAL A 117 -5.95 -18.70 -1.87
CA VAL A 117 -4.66 -18.49 -1.21
C VAL A 117 -4.56 -17.09 -0.59
N TYR A 118 -4.97 -16.05 -1.32
CA TYR A 118 -4.97 -14.69 -0.79
C TYR A 118 -5.89 -14.56 0.43
N ARG A 119 -7.12 -15.09 0.35
CA ARG A 119 -8.07 -15.08 1.48
C ARG A 119 -7.52 -15.80 2.70
N LEU A 120 -6.86 -16.93 2.50
CA LEU A 120 -6.21 -17.69 3.58
C LEU A 120 -5.09 -16.88 4.25
N LYS A 121 -4.16 -16.33 3.46
CA LYS A 121 -3.06 -15.50 4.00
C LYS A 121 -3.59 -14.28 4.74
N LYS A 122 -4.64 -13.64 4.22
CA LYS A 122 -5.30 -12.49 4.87
C LYS A 122 -5.91 -12.85 6.22
N ALA A 123 -6.57 -14.01 6.33
CA ALA A 123 -7.11 -14.49 7.59
C ALA A 123 -6.01 -14.79 8.63
N ILE A 124 -4.92 -15.44 8.20
CA ILE A 124 -3.76 -15.74 9.06
C ILE A 124 -3.11 -14.45 9.58
N LEU A 125 -2.97 -13.42 8.74
CA LEU A 125 -2.42 -12.13 9.17
C LEU A 125 -3.35 -11.37 10.12
N ALA A 126 -4.66 -11.40 9.87
CA ALA A 126 -5.63 -10.80 10.77
C ALA A 126 -5.56 -11.43 12.18
N ALA A 127 -5.37 -12.75 12.27
CA ALA A 127 -5.17 -13.45 13.54
C ALA A 127 -3.85 -13.04 14.24
N GLN A 128 -2.87 -12.54 13.50
CA GLN A 128 -1.62 -11.96 14.02
C GLN A 128 -1.74 -10.47 14.35
N GLY A 129 -2.93 -9.87 14.26
CA GLY A 129 -3.14 -8.44 14.48
C GLY A 129 -2.71 -7.54 13.31
N VAL A 130 -2.38 -8.12 12.15
CA VAL A 130 -2.00 -7.38 10.94
C VAL A 130 -3.21 -7.24 10.02
N THR A 131 -3.62 -6.01 9.74
CA THR A 131 -4.76 -5.74 8.86
C THR A 131 -4.30 -5.49 7.44
N ILE A 132 -4.83 -6.25 6.46
CA ILE A 132 -4.65 -5.94 5.03
C ILE A 132 -5.83 -5.13 4.51
N THR A 133 -5.55 -3.91 4.08
CA THR A 133 -6.48 -3.03 3.37
C THR A 133 -6.22 -3.12 1.86
N GLU A 134 -7.28 -3.36 1.09
CA GLU A 134 -7.21 -3.39 -0.38
C GLU A 134 -7.45 -1.97 -0.89
N ILE A 135 -6.46 -1.39 -1.58
CA ILE A 135 -6.56 -0.03 -2.12
C ILE A 135 -6.83 -0.11 -3.62
N GLN A 136 -7.94 0.48 -4.05
CA GLN A 136 -8.34 0.51 -5.45
C GLN A 136 -8.22 1.92 -6.02
N ARG A 137 -8.40 2.02 -7.34
CA ARG A 137 -8.32 3.29 -8.06
C ARG A 137 -9.28 4.37 -7.52
N GLN A 138 -10.42 3.99 -6.95
CA GLN A 138 -11.37 4.95 -6.36
C GLN A 138 -10.91 5.50 -5.01
N ASP A 139 -9.97 4.83 -4.35
CA ASP A 139 -9.46 5.19 -3.02
C ASP A 139 -8.23 6.10 -3.10
N VAL A 140 -7.71 6.29 -4.32
CA VAL A 140 -6.51 7.08 -4.65
C VAL A 140 -6.90 8.08 -5.75
N GLY A 141 -6.77 9.37 -5.46
CA GLY A 141 -7.32 10.46 -6.29
C GLY A 141 -7.12 10.26 -7.79
#